data_AF-A0A7C6SLY5-F1
#
_entry.id   AF-A0A7C6SLY5-F1
#
_cell.length_a   1.000
_cell.length_b   1.000
_cell.length_c   1.000
_cell.angle_alpha   90.00
_cell.angle_beta   90.00
_cell.angle_gamma   90.00
#
_symmetry.space_group_name_H-M   'P 1'
#
loop_
_entity.id
_entity.type
_entity.pdbx_description
1 polymer ?
#
loop_
_entity_poly.entity_id
_entity_poly.type
_entity_poly.pdbx_seq_one_letter_code
_entity_poly.pdbx_strand_id
1 'polypeptide(L)'
;MYNDNAVSKTDSIYLNIRLYNTGDEEIDLSDVKIRYYYTRDDSAQQNFICDWSTVGTSNVKAKFIEMSSSVDDADTILEMSFSDGAGVLKPERFVRLKIRVFKEDWSHYIQSNDYSFNSSANNFVDWKRVTGYILGSLKWGEEP
;
A
#
# COMPACT_ATOMS: atom_id res chain seq x y z
N MET A 1 4.81 8.03 1.16
CA MET A 1 4.66 7.10 2.30
C MET A 1 5.99 7.00 3.04
N TYR A 2 6.06 6.18 4.07
CA TYR A 2 7.32 5.58 4.56
C TYR A 2 7.03 4.22 5.18
N ASN A 3 8.08 3.43 5.40
CA ASN A 3 8.01 2.17 6.13
C ASN A 3 8.39 2.42 7.60
N ASP A 4 7.53 2.08 8.56
CA ASP A 4 7.77 2.35 10.01
C ASP A 4 8.95 1.50 10.55
N ASN A 5 9.14 0.31 9.97
CA ASN A 5 10.27 -0.58 10.23
C ASN A 5 11.07 -0.79 8.93
N ALA A 6 12.02 0.11 8.67
CA ALA A 6 12.82 0.14 7.44
C ALA A 6 14.07 -0.77 7.47
N VAL A 7 13.98 -1.94 8.11
CA VAL A 7 15.06 -2.94 8.13
C VAL A 7 14.97 -3.89 6.93
N SER A 8 16.10 -4.43 6.46
CA SER A 8 16.12 -5.27 5.25
C SER A 8 15.38 -6.61 5.40
N LYS A 9 15.24 -7.13 6.61
CA LYS A 9 14.54 -8.39 6.89
C LYS A 9 13.66 -8.24 8.12
N THR A 10 12.39 -8.60 8.00
CA THR A 10 11.36 -8.37 9.04
C THR A 10 10.30 -9.46 8.97
N ASP A 11 9.64 -9.78 10.08
CA ASP A 11 8.46 -10.67 10.10
C ASP A 11 7.17 -9.96 9.65
N SER A 12 7.20 -8.62 9.64
CA SER A 12 6.06 -7.78 9.29
C SER A 12 6.49 -6.55 8.49
N ILE A 13 5.77 -6.25 7.41
CA ILE A 13 5.88 -5.01 6.65
C ILE A 13 4.95 -3.97 7.27
N TYR A 14 5.46 -2.78 7.57
CA TYR A 14 4.70 -1.69 8.19
C TYR A 14 4.64 -0.47 7.27
N LEU A 15 3.47 -0.15 6.72
CA LEU A 15 3.29 0.96 5.78
C LEU A 15 2.57 2.13 6.44
N ASN A 16 3.11 3.33 6.26
CA ASN A 16 2.44 4.60 6.58
C ASN A 16 2.17 5.37 5.29
N ILE A 17 0.94 5.35 4.80
CA ILE A 17 0.55 5.95 3.52
C ILE A 17 -0.32 7.18 3.75
N ARG A 18 -0.11 8.23 2.94
CA ARG A 18 -1.06 9.33 2.76
C ARG A 18 -1.47 9.34 1.29
N LEU A 19 -2.76 9.22 1.04
CA LEU A 19 -3.39 9.46 -0.25
C LEU A 19 -3.89 10.90 -0.25
N TYR A 20 -3.32 11.75 -1.08
CA TYR A 20 -3.66 13.18 -1.15
C TYR A 20 -4.49 13.44 -2.40
N ASN A 21 -5.58 14.20 -2.28
CA ASN A 21 -6.28 14.74 -3.44
C ASN A 21 -5.66 16.09 -3.79
N THR A 22 -4.90 16.11 -4.89
CA THR A 22 -4.23 17.30 -5.43
C THR A 22 -5.02 17.98 -6.55
N GLY A 23 -6.20 17.44 -6.89
CA GLY A 23 -7.12 18.04 -7.85
C GLY A 23 -8.09 19.02 -7.20
N ASP A 24 -9.03 19.51 -8.00
CA ASP A 24 -10.09 20.46 -7.64
C ASP A 24 -11.47 19.82 -7.46
N GLU A 25 -11.62 18.55 -7.85
CA GLU A 25 -12.86 17.77 -7.70
C GLU A 25 -12.81 16.80 -6.50
N GLU A 26 -13.97 16.46 -5.94
CA GLU A 26 -14.08 15.40 -4.93
C GLU A 26 -13.85 14.02 -5.57
N ILE A 27 -13.19 13.11 -4.83
CA ILE A 27 -12.93 11.74 -5.27
C ILE A 27 -13.72 10.78 -4.38
N ASP A 28 -14.57 9.94 -4.95
CA ASP A 28 -15.15 8.82 -4.21
C ASP A 28 -14.05 7.80 -3.87
N LEU A 29 -13.85 7.52 -2.59
CA LEU A 29 -12.79 6.60 -2.17
C LEU A 29 -13.03 5.17 -2.62
N SER A 30 -14.28 4.76 -2.84
CA SER A 30 -14.61 3.42 -3.34
C SER A 30 -14.05 3.15 -4.74
N ASP A 31 -13.79 4.21 -5.52
CA ASP A 31 -13.15 4.15 -6.83
C ASP A 31 -11.61 4.09 -6.76
N VAL A 32 -11.04 4.28 -5.57
CA VAL A 32 -9.59 4.38 -5.38
C VAL A 32 -8.97 3.03 -5.05
N LYS A 33 -7.84 2.76 -5.71
CA LYS A 33 -6.93 1.66 -5.39
C LYS A 33 -5.52 2.18 -5.18
N ILE A 34 -4.80 1.58 -4.23
CA ILE A 34 -3.38 1.84 -3.95
C ILE A 34 -2.64 0.51 -4.03
N ARG A 35 -1.52 0.44 -4.75
CA ARG A 35 -0.73 -0.79 -4.90
C ARG A 35 0.68 -0.62 -4.36
N TYR A 36 1.06 -1.54 -3.48
CA TYR A 36 2.42 -1.74 -3.00
C TYR A 36 2.95 -3.05 -3.58
N TYR A 37 4.09 -3.00 -4.25
CA TYR A 37 4.74 -4.06 -5.00
C TYR A 37 5.95 -4.57 -4.22
N TYR A 38 6.05 -5.89 -4.10
CA TYR A 38 7.06 -6.53 -3.28
C TYR A 38 7.28 -7.97 -3.76
N THR A 39 8.33 -8.59 -3.26
CA THR A 39 8.56 -10.03 -3.40
C THR A 39 8.01 -10.74 -2.17
N ARG A 40 7.21 -11.79 -2.35
CA ARG A 40 6.62 -12.53 -1.22
C ARG A 40 7.66 -13.39 -0.48
N ASP A 41 8.78 -13.69 -1.12
CA ASP A 41 9.90 -14.54 -0.67
C ASP A 41 9.58 -16.03 -0.45
N ASP A 42 8.33 -16.39 -0.17
CA ASP A 42 7.85 -17.76 -0.03
C ASP A 42 6.33 -17.89 -0.28
N SER A 43 5.77 -19.07 -0.02
CA SER A 43 4.35 -19.39 -0.25
C SER A 43 3.44 -19.25 0.98
N ALA A 44 3.93 -18.78 2.13
CA ALA A 44 3.15 -18.74 3.37
C ALA A 44 1.98 -17.74 3.26
N GLN A 45 0.81 -18.11 3.78
CA GLN A 45 -0.39 -17.28 3.71
C GLN A 45 -0.14 -15.92 4.37
N GLN A 46 -0.60 -14.84 3.72
CA GLN A 46 -0.38 -13.48 4.18
C GLN A 46 -1.64 -12.91 4.82
N ASN A 47 -1.44 -12.13 5.87
CA ASN A 47 -2.47 -11.43 6.60
C ASN A 47 -2.28 -9.92 6.46
N PHE A 48 -3.40 -9.20 6.47
CA PHE A 48 -3.44 -7.74 6.39
C PHE A 48 -4.18 -7.18 7.60
N ILE A 49 -3.62 -6.15 8.22
CA ILE A 49 -4.27 -5.37 9.26
C ILE A 49 -4.15 -3.89 8.90
N CYS A 50 -5.29 -3.19 8.91
CA CYS A 50 -5.31 -1.73 8.99
C CYS A 50 -5.32 -1.33 10.47
N ASP A 51 -4.17 -0.95 11.01
CA ASP A 51 -4.02 -0.53 12.41
C ASP A 51 -4.75 0.78 12.69
N TRP A 52 -4.75 1.70 11.72
CA TRP A 52 -5.40 2.99 11.85
C TRP A 52 -5.67 3.62 10.50
N SER A 53 -6.79 4.31 10.36
CA SER A 53 -7.09 5.13 9.18
C SER A 53 -7.99 6.32 9.52
N THR A 54 -7.83 7.43 8.81
CA THR A 54 -8.72 8.60 8.93
C THR A 54 -10.15 8.31 8.52
N VAL A 55 -10.37 7.28 7.69
CA VAL A 55 -11.70 6.85 7.24
C VAL A 55 -12.25 5.65 8.02
N GLY A 56 -11.61 5.29 9.13
CA GLY A 56 -11.94 4.09 9.92
C GLY A 56 -11.31 2.84 9.33
N THR A 57 -10.84 1.94 10.21
CA THR A 57 -10.11 0.73 9.80
C THR A 57 -10.99 -0.28 9.07
N SER A 58 -12.28 -0.37 9.43
CA SER A 58 -13.27 -1.25 8.78
C SER A 58 -13.54 -0.89 7.32
N ASN A 59 -13.21 0.35 6.92
CA ASN A 59 -13.41 0.83 5.56
C ASN A 59 -12.19 0.60 4.67
N VAL A 60 -11.06 0.14 5.22
CA VAL A 60 -9.84 -0.16 4.44
C VAL A 60 -9.78 -1.66 4.21
N LYS A 61 -9.74 -2.05 2.94
CA LYS A 61 -9.69 -3.44 2.49
C LYS A 61 -8.37 -3.69 1.77
N ALA A 62 -7.99 -4.94 1.66
CA ALA A 62 -6.83 -5.34 0.87
C ALA A 62 -7.04 -6.67 0.16
N LYS A 63 -6.30 -6.85 -0.93
CA LYS A 63 -6.09 -8.13 -1.60
C LYS A 63 -4.59 -8.31 -1.87
N PHE A 64 -4.14 -9.55 -1.75
CA PHE A 64 -2.84 -9.98 -2.25
C PHE A 64 -3.04 -10.55 -3.64
N ILE A 65 -2.35 -10.00 -4.63
CA ILE A 65 -2.48 -10.37 -6.04
C ILE A 65 -1.10 -10.82 -6.52
N GLU A 66 -1.01 -12.04 -7.03
CA GLU A 66 0.18 -12.52 -7.73
C GLU A 66 0.28 -11.84 -9.10
N MET A 67 1.45 -11.32 -9.43
CA MET A 67 1.68 -10.66 -10.71
C MET A 67 1.75 -11.70 -11.83
N SER A 68 1.00 -11.46 -12.91
CA SER A 68 1.06 -12.32 -14.10
C SER A 68 2.41 -12.28 -14.82
N SER A 69 3.20 -11.24 -14.55
CA SER A 69 4.55 -11.04 -15.09
C SER A 69 5.38 -10.40 -13.99
N SER A 70 6.06 -11.24 -13.20
CA SER A 70 6.96 -10.78 -12.15
C SER A 70 8.23 -10.17 -12.72
N VAL A 71 8.84 -9.28 -11.93
CA VAL A 71 10.19 -8.74 -12.13
C VAL A 71 11.06 -9.09 -10.92
N ASP A 72 12.35 -8.82 -10.99
CA ASP A 72 13.32 -9.21 -9.95
C ASP A 72 12.96 -8.69 -8.55
N ASP A 73 12.33 -7.51 -8.45
CA ASP A 73 11.96 -6.87 -7.20
C ASP A 73 10.43 -6.78 -6.95
N ALA A 74 9.62 -7.51 -7.74
CA ALA A 74 8.18 -7.61 -7.50
C ALA A 74 7.55 -8.85 -8.14
N ASP A 75 6.93 -9.69 -7.31
CA ASP A 75 6.07 -10.80 -7.71
C ASP A 75 4.63 -10.68 -7.18
N THR A 76 4.42 -9.80 -6.19
CA THR A 76 3.18 -9.69 -5.44
C THR A 76 2.77 -8.23 -5.28
N ILE A 77 1.47 -7.99 -5.42
CA ILE A 77 0.82 -6.71 -5.20
C ILE A 77 -0.06 -6.79 -3.95
N LEU A 78 0.19 -5.91 -2.99
CA LEU A 78 -0.79 -5.53 -1.98
C LEU A 78 -1.68 -4.42 -2.57
N GLU A 79 -2.87 -4.78 -3.04
CA GLU A 79 -3.87 -3.82 -3.53
C GLU A 79 -4.78 -3.44 -2.37
N MET A 80 -4.65 -2.21 -1.88
CA MET A 80 -5.54 -1.61 -0.89
C MET A 80 -6.67 -0.87 -1.59
N SER A 81 -7.88 -0.97 -1.05
CA SER A 81 -9.08 -0.28 -1.53
C SER A 81 -9.97 0.15 -0.37
N PHE A 82 -11.04 0.87 -0.70
CA PHE A 82 -11.97 1.39 0.28
C PHE A 82 -13.39 0.83 0.07
N SER A 83 -14.18 0.76 1.14
CA SER A 83 -15.64 0.52 1.04
C SER A 83 -16.38 1.81 0.68
N ASP A 84 -17.63 1.68 0.24
CA ASP A 84 -18.55 2.81 0.02
C ASP A 84 -18.72 3.67 1.29
N GLY A 85 -18.61 3.05 2.47
CA GLY A 85 -18.65 3.74 3.77
C GLY A 85 -17.44 4.62 4.08
N ALA A 86 -16.39 4.61 3.23
CA ALA A 86 -15.23 5.49 3.38
C ALA A 86 -15.53 6.95 3.00
N GLY A 87 -16.57 7.18 2.20
CA GLY A 87 -17.00 8.51 1.75
C GLY A 87 -16.07 9.12 0.69
N VAL A 88 -16.04 10.46 0.65
CA VAL A 88 -15.32 11.22 -0.38
C VAL A 88 -14.04 11.86 0.16
N LEU A 89 -13.03 11.92 -0.69
CA LEU A 89 -11.80 12.67 -0.46
C LEU A 89 -11.87 14.02 -1.15
N LYS A 90 -12.06 15.07 -0.36
CA LYS A 90 -12.15 16.46 -0.83
C LYS A 90 -10.80 16.99 -1.36
N PRO A 91 -10.82 18.00 -2.24
CA PRO A 91 -9.61 18.73 -2.64
C PRO A 91 -8.75 19.14 -1.45
N GLU A 92 -7.44 19.07 -1.61
CA GLU A 92 -6.43 19.43 -0.60
C GLU A 92 -6.51 18.64 0.72
N ARG A 93 -7.26 17.54 0.74
CA ARG A 93 -7.33 16.62 1.88
C ARG A 93 -6.59 15.33 1.60
N PHE A 94 -6.33 14.59 2.67
CA PHE A 94 -5.72 13.27 2.57
C PHE A 94 -6.44 12.23 3.42
N VAL A 95 -6.38 10.99 2.95
CA VAL A 95 -6.59 9.80 3.78
C VAL A 95 -5.23 9.31 4.26
N ARG A 96 -5.10 8.97 5.54
CA ARG A 96 -3.91 8.30 6.06
C ARG A 96 -4.22 6.85 6.40
N LEU A 97 -3.31 5.95 6.04
CA LEU A 97 -3.35 4.53 6.33
C LEU A 97 -2.12 4.14 7.16
N LYS A 98 -2.33 3.38 8.23
CA LYS A 98 -1.27 2.63 8.94
C LYS A 98 -1.58 1.14 8.76
N ILE A 99 -0.74 0.45 8.01
CA ILE A 99 -0.95 -0.93 7.56
C ILE A 99 0.15 -1.83 8.11
N ARG A 100 -0.24 -3.05 8.49
CA ARG A 100 0.66 -4.15 8.78
C ARG A 100 0.34 -5.35 7.90
N VAL A 101 1.37 -5.94 7.30
CA VAL A 101 1.30 -7.21 6.59
C VAL A 101 2.26 -8.18 7.24
N PHE A 102 1.82 -9.41 7.48
CA PHE A 102 2.64 -10.47 8.08
C PHE A 102 2.20 -11.83 7.54
N LYS A 103 3.10 -12.80 7.56
CA LYS A 103 2.81 -14.19 7.17
C LYS A 103 2.21 -14.93 8.38
N GLU A 104 1.29 -15.85 8.13
CA GLU A 104 0.60 -16.62 9.19
C GLU A 104 1.58 -17.43 10.06
N ASP A 105 2.67 -17.90 9.45
CA ASP A 105 3.74 -18.64 10.13
C ASP A 105 4.87 -17.74 10.68
N TRP A 106 4.74 -16.41 10.56
CA TRP A 106 5.76 -15.42 10.95
C TRP A 106 7.12 -15.62 10.30
N SER A 107 7.17 -16.30 9.16
CA SER A 107 8.35 -16.28 8.30
C SER A 107 8.63 -14.84 7.84
N HIS A 108 9.89 -14.56 7.54
CA HIS A 108 10.33 -13.20 7.28
C HIS A 108 10.08 -12.80 5.82
N TYR A 109 9.85 -11.51 5.61
CA TYR A 109 10.06 -10.82 4.36
C TYR A 109 11.48 -10.30 4.27
N ILE A 110 12.00 -10.20 3.06
CA ILE A 110 13.19 -9.46 2.71
C ILE A 110 12.70 -8.16 2.04
N GLN A 111 12.74 -7.04 2.76
CA GLN A 111 12.25 -5.76 2.22
C GLN A 111 13.25 -5.14 1.23
N SER A 112 14.53 -5.50 1.29
CA SER A 112 15.56 -4.88 0.45
C SER A 112 15.46 -5.23 -1.05
N ASN A 113 14.70 -6.27 -1.41
CA ASN A 113 14.36 -6.68 -2.77
C ASN A 113 12.90 -6.36 -3.11
N ASP A 114 12.22 -5.50 -2.35
CA ASP A 114 10.87 -5.05 -2.69
C ASP A 114 10.93 -3.73 -3.47
N TYR A 115 10.29 -3.69 -4.64
CA TYR A 115 10.20 -2.50 -5.49
C TYR A 115 9.69 -1.27 -4.73
N SER A 116 8.59 -1.43 -3.98
CA SER A 116 7.96 -0.33 -3.25
C SER A 116 8.63 0.04 -1.92
N PHE A 117 9.60 -0.72 -1.44
CA PHE A 117 10.23 -0.46 -0.14
C PHE A 117 11.06 0.81 -0.15
N ASN A 118 10.86 1.64 0.87
CA ASN A 118 11.68 2.84 1.08
C ASN A 118 12.47 2.71 2.38
N SER A 119 13.75 2.35 2.26
CA SER A 119 14.67 2.18 3.38
C SER A 119 15.14 3.50 4.02
N SER A 120 14.94 4.63 3.34
CA SER A 120 15.57 5.91 3.69
C SER A 120 14.64 6.92 4.36
N ALA A 121 13.33 6.79 4.14
CA ALA A 121 12.35 7.73 4.65
C ALA A 121 11.98 7.42 6.11
N ASN A 122 12.12 8.42 7.00
CA ASN A 122 11.67 8.36 8.39
C ASN A 122 10.35 9.14 8.63
N ASN A 123 9.77 9.70 7.57
CA ASN A 123 8.49 10.40 7.57
C ASN A 123 7.89 10.37 6.16
N PHE A 124 6.66 10.87 6.00
CA PHE A 124 5.97 10.92 4.71
C PHE A 124 6.78 11.68 3.66
N VAL A 125 7.15 10.96 2.59
CA VAL A 125 7.70 11.53 1.36
C VAL A 125 6.83 11.16 0.17
N ASP A 126 6.91 11.92 -0.91
CA ASP A 126 6.40 11.49 -2.20
C ASP A 126 7.23 10.30 -2.69
N TRP A 127 6.54 9.28 -3.21
CA TRP A 127 7.20 8.05 -3.61
C TRP A 127 6.42 7.39 -4.73
N LYS A 128 7.08 7.30 -5.87
CA LYS A 128 6.47 6.87 -7.13
C LYS A 128 6.43 5.36 -7.28
N ARG A 129 7.17 4.61 -6.45
CA ARG A 129 7.15 3.14 -6.49
C ARG A 129 5.96 2.53 -5.77
N VAL A 130 4.97 3.33 -5.38
CA VAL A 130 3.63 2.90 -4.96
C VAL A 130 2.66 3.61 -5.89
N THR A 131 1.72 2.88 -6.47
CA THR A 131 0.82 3.43 -7.49
C THR A 131 -0.58 3.67 -6.94
N GLY A 132 -1.25 4.68 -7.50
CA GLY A 132 -2.61 5.06 -7.15
C GLY A 132 -3.48 5.12 -8.41
N TYR A 133 -4.68 4.54 -8.32
CA TYR A 133 -5.64 4.46 -9.41
C TYR A 133 -6.99 5.01 -8.99
N ILE A 134 -7.70 5.61 -9.94
CA ILE A 134 -9.10 5.98 -9.82
C ILE A 134 -9.84 5.32 -10.97
N LEU A 135 -10.89 4.54 -10.69
CA LEU A 135 -11.65 3.79 -11.70
C LEU A 135 -10.74 2.95 -12.62
N GLY A 136 -9.68 2.36 -12.05
CA GLY A 136 -8.70 1.55 -12.78
C GLY A 136 -7.69 2.32 -13.63
N SER A 137 -7.82 3.65 -13.76
CA SER A 137 -6.84 4.48 -14.47
C SER A 137 -5.71 4.90 -13.52
N LEU A 138 -4.45 4.72 -13.93
CA LEU A 138 -3.29 5.18 -13.17
C LEU A 138 -3.27 6.70 -13.04
N LYS A 139 -3.13 7.20 -11.81
CA LYS A 139 -3.07 8.64 -11.49
C LYS A 139 -1.80 9.05 -10.73
N TRP A 140 -1.13 8.10 -10.08
CA TRP A 140 0.10 8.34 -9.35
C TRP A 140 1.04 7.14 -9.45
N GLY A 141 2.34 7.42 -9.53
CA GLY A 141 3.40 6.42 -9.45
C GLY A 141 3.75 5.76 -10.79
N GLU A 142 4.66 4.82 -10.69
CA GLU A 142 5.24 4.03 -11.79
C GLU A 142 5.07 2.55 -11.39
N GLU A 143 4.49 1.75 -12.30
CA GLU A 143 4.44 0.29 -12.14
C GLU A 143 5.85 -0.28 -12.37
N PRO A 144 6.20 -1.40 -11.71
CA PRO A 144 7.45 -2.12 -11.97
C PRO A 144 7.52 -2.71 -13.39
#